data_AF-A0A512PE25-F1
#
_entry.id   AF-A0A512PE25-F1
#
_cell.length_a   1.000
_cell.length_b   1.000
_cell.length_c   1.000
_cell.angle_alpha   90.00
_cell.angle_beta   90.00
_cell.angle_gamma   90.00
#
_symmetry.space_group_name_H-M   'P 1'
#
loop_
_entity.id
_entity.type
_entity.pdbx_description
1 polymer ?
#
loop_
_entity_poly.entity_id
_entity_poly.type
_entity_poly.pdbx_seq_one_letter_code
_entity_poly.pdbx_strand_id
1 'polypeptide(L)'
;MQDMTGHDDAGTGDPAGSPATPPAASPVAPPESARRRRTRERLLDAAYEVFAEQGVHAATVEQVCERAGFTRGAFYSNFSTKEELFFALMEREHELRLSSLDEQVDALRPQLEAAVQPLDEPTIGALVLALMRGPFDNRQWCLVTGEFALLAMRDPSVSTEFLAYRDRFRSSLVPIVHRALDRAGREFVLETQQALQMITAVYEDALRSAVLAGQDAVDEELSGTLARAVLVLTRPTDA
;
A
#
# COMPACT_ATOMS: atom_id res chain seq x y z
N MET A 1 9.82 -43.68 -86.10
CA MET A 1 9.63 -45.08 -85.69
C MET A 1 10.50 -45.28 -84.46
N GLN A 2 9.85 -45.38 -83.29
CA GLN A 2 10.21 -46.10 -82.05
C GLN A 2 11.62 -45.82 -81.45
N ASP A 3 11.81 -45.21 -80.28
CA ASP A 3 11.18 -45.28 -78.95
C ASP A 3 11.41 -46.59 -78.17
N MET A 4 11.62 -46.42 -76.85
CA MET A 4 11.80 -47.40 -75.75
C MET A 4 13.21 -47.99 -75.51
N THR A 5 13.93 -47.70 -74.41
CA THR A 5 13.72 -47.87 -72.95
C THR A 5 13.84 -49.32 -72.41
N GLY A 6 14.71 -49.48 -71.41
CA GLY A 6 14.91 -50.64 -70.52
C GLY A 6 16.43 -50.80 -70.23
N HIS A 7 16.94 -51.02 -69.02
CA HIS A 7 16.37 -51.46 -67.74
C HIS A 7 17.49 -51.34 -66.67
N ASP A 8 17.12 -51.31 -65.38
CA ASP A 8 17.85 -51.85 -64.21
C ASP A 8 19.08 -51.16 -63.59
N ASP A 9 19.26 -51.11 -62.27
CA ASP A 9 18.45 -51.52 -61.10
C ASP A 9 19.10 -50.95 -59.82
N ALA A 10 18.34 -51.03 -58.72
CA ALA A 10 18.77 -51.16 -57.31
C ALA A 10 19.04 -49.91 -56.45
N GLY A 11 18.31 -49.87 -55.30
CA GLY A 11 19.01 -49.71 -54.03
C GLY A 11 18.45 -48.70 -53.03
N THR A 12 17.30 -49.02 -52.43
CA THR A 12 16.92 -48.89 -51.01
C THR A 12 17.62 -47.86 -50.10
N GLY A 13 16.81 -46.97 -49.50
CA GLY A 13 17.16 -46.30 -48.23
C GLY A 13 16.23 -45.14 -47.88
N ASP A 14 15.12 -45.41 -47.19
CA ASP A 14 14.41 -44.40 -46.39
C ASP A 14 15.16 -44.27 -45.05
N PRO A 15 15.36 -43.04 -44.53
CA PRO A 15 14.63 -42.78 -43.30
C PRO A 15 14.18 -41.32 -43.08
N ALA A 16 13.19 -41.24 -42.18
CA ALA A 16 12.91 -40.16 -41.24
C ALA A 16 11.99 -39.03 -41.73
N GLY A 17 10.70 -39.27 -41.51
CA GLY A 17 9.70 -38.21 -41.35
C GLY A 17 10.09 -37.29 -40.18
N SER A 18 10.24 -36.01 -40.49
CA SER A 18 10.48 -34.93 -39.54
C SER A 18 9.31 -34.79 -38.56
N PRO A 19 9.53 -34.65 -37.24
CA PRO A 19 8.46 -34.45 -36.28
C PRO A 19 7.87 -33.03 -36.45
N ALA A 20 6.56 -32.96 -36.69
CA ALA A 20 5.83 -31.70 -36.71
C ALA A 20 5.88 -31.04 -35.32
N THR A 21 6.42 -29.81 -35.26
CA THR A 21 6.42 -28.96 -34.07
C THR A 21 4.98 -28.67 -33.64
N PRO A 22 4.59 -28.90 -32.37
CA PRO A 22 3.27 -28.53 -31.89
C PRO A 22 3.10 -27.00 -31.89
N PRO A 23 1.93 -26.46 -32.25
CA PRO A 23 1.71 -25.02 -32.27
C PRO A 23 1.89 -24.43 -30.87
N ALA A 24 2.65 -23.34 -30.79
CA ALA A 24 2.84 -22.57 -29.57
C ALA A 24 1.48 -22.15 -29.01
N ALA A 25 1.20 -22.53 -27.76
CA ALA A 25 -0.02 -22.17 -27.07
C ALA A 25 -0.11 -20.65 -26.94
N SER A 26 -1.15 -20.04 -27.52
CA SER A 26 -1.48 -18.63 -27.31
C SER A 26 -1.71 -18.36 -25.81
N PRO A 27 -1.29 -17.19 -25.28
CA PRO A 27 -1.47 -16.88 -23.87
C PRO A 27 -2.97 -16.85 -23.53
N VAL A 28 -3.40 -17.74 -22.65
CA VAL A 28 -4.78 -17.84 -22.16
C VAL A 28 -5.14 -16.52 -21.47
N ALA A 29 -6.21 -15.87 -21.94
CA ALA A 29 -6.71 -14.64 -21.35
C ALA A 29 -7.03 -14.87 -19.85
N PRO A 30 -6.73 -13.91 -18.95
CA PRO A 30 -6.98 -14.09 -17.52
C PRO A 30 -8.45 -14.39 -17.23
N PRO A 31 -8.76 -15.19 -16.18
CA PRO A 31 -10.14 -15.39 -15.77
C PRO A 31 -10.80 -14.06 -15.44
N GLU A 32 -12.12 -13.97 -15.66
CA GLU A 32 -12.89 -12.72 -15.58
C GLU A 32 -12.70 -11.98 -14.23
N SER A 33 -12.56 -12.72 -13.13
CA SER A 33 -12.25 -12.19 -11.80
C SER A 33 -10.86 -11.54 -11.70
N ALA A 34 -9.85 -12.11 -12.35
CA ALA A 34 -8.50 -11.55 -12.38
C ALA A 34 -8.44 -10.29 -13.25
N ARG A 35 -9.19 -10.26 -14.36
CA ARG A 35 -9.32 -9.07 -15.20
C ARG A 35 -10.01 -7.94 -14.43
N ARG A 36 -11.14 -8.24 -13.78
CA ARG A 36 -11.88 -7.27 -12.96
C ARG A 36 -11.01 -6.69 -11.83
N ARG A 37 -10.26 -7.54 -11.12
CA ARG A 37 -9.30 -7.07 -10.09
C ARG A 37 -8.24 -6.14 -10.66
N ARG A 38 -7.61 -6.49 -11.80
CA ARG A 38 -6.62 -5.61 -12.45
C ARG A 38 -7.21 -4.26 -12.88
N THR A 39 -8.44 -4.24 -13.38
CA THR A 39 -9.15 -2.98 -13.69
C THR A 39 -9.38 -2.17 -12.43
N ARG A 40 -9.84 -2.82 -11.33
CA ARG A 40 -10.03 -2.16 -10.04
C ARG A 40 -8.75 -1.51 -9.53
N GLU A 41 -7.63 -2.25 -9.48
CA GLU A 41 -6.35 -1.70 -9.01
C GLU A 41 -5.92 -0.47 -9.82
N ARG A 42 -5.96 -0.56 -11.15
CA ARG A 42 -5.60 0.57 -12.02
C ARG A 42 -6.50 1.79 -11.84
N LEU A 43 -7.78 1.59 -11.51
CA LEU A 43 -8.69 2.68 -11.18
C LEU A 43 -8.32 3.31 -9.83
N LEU A 44 -7.91 2.51 -8.84
CA LEU A 44 -7.44 3.00 -7.54
C LEU A 44 -6.14 3.79 -7.67
N ASP A 45 -5.17 3.28 -8.44
CA ASP A 45 -3.90 4.00 -8.70
C ASP A 45 -4.17 5.36 -9.36
N ALA A 46 -4.99 5.37 -10.42
CA ALA A 46 -5.36 6.61 -11.09
C ALA A 46 -6.12 7.56 -10.16
N ALA A 47 -7.02 7.05 -9.31
CA ALA A 47 -7.74 7.85 -8.34
C ALA A 47 -6.79 8.49 -7.32
N TYR A 48 -5.80 7.75 -6.83
CA TYR A 48 -4.82 8.25 -5.87
C TYR A 48 -4.02 9.44 -6.43
N GLU A 49 -3.62 9.35 -7.70
CA GLU A 49 -2.95 10.45 -8.40
C GLU A 49 -3.89 11.64 -8.65
N VAL A 50 -5.09 11.41 -9.20
CA VAL A 50 -6.06 12.49 -9.49
C VAL A 50 -6.44 13.23 -8.21
N PHE A 51 -6.73 12.53 -7.12
CA PHE A 51 -7.13 13.16 -5.86
C PHE A 51 -6.00 13.97 -5.24
N ALA A 52 -4.75 13.49 -5.32
CA ALA A 52 -3.60 14.23 -4.82
C ALA A 52 -3.31 15.50 -5.63
N GLU A 53 -3.51 15.46 -6.95
CA GLU A 53 -3.23 16.58 -7.85
C GLU A 53 -4.33 17.65 -7.85
N GLN A 54 -5.59 17.23 -7.79
CA GLN A 54 -6.73 18.10 -8.08
C GLN A 54 -7.69 18.28 -6.90
N GLY A 55 -7.51 17.49 -5.84
CA GLY A 55 -8.46 17.39 -4.75
C GLY A 55 -9.68 16.53 -5.07
N VAL A 56 -10.34 16.01 -4.04
CA VAL A 56 -11.44 15.05 -4.21
C VAL A 56 -12.65 15.72 -4.84
N HIS A 57 -12.91 16.99 -4.51
CA HIS A 57 -14.10 17.68 -5.02
C HIS A 57 -13.99 18.02 -6.51
N ALA A 58 -12.82 18.45 -6.99
CA ALA A 58 -12.63 18.82 -8.40
C ALA A 58 -12.47 17.59 -9.31
N ALA A 59 -11.98 16.47 -8.76
CA ALA A 59 -11.82 15.22 -9.49
C ALA A 59 -13.14 14.67 -10.05
N THR A 60 -13.14 14.27 -11.32
CA THR A 60 -14.27 13.64 -11.99
C THR A 60 -14.02 12.15 -12.28
N VAL A 61 -15.10 11.38 -12.44
CA VAL A 61 -15.00 9.95 -12.82
C VAL A 61 -14.32 9.81 -14.18
N GLU A 62 -14.54 10.75 -15.08
CA GLU A 62 -13.96 10.82 -16.42
C GLU A 62 -12.45 10.97 -16.35
N GLN A 63 -11.93 11.87 -15.52
CA GLN A 63 -10.49 12.06 -15.35
C GLN A 63 -9.81 10.81 -14.79
N VAL A 64 -10.43 10.15 -13.80
CA VAL A 64 -9.93 8.89 -13.26
C VAL A 64 -9.93 7.80 -14.34
N CYS A 65 -11.02 7.68 -15.11
CA CYS A 65 -11.12 6.72 -16.21
C CYS A 65 -10.07 6.97 -17.30
N GLU A 66 -9.90 8.22 -17.72
CA GLU A 66 -8.94 8.64 -18.73
C GLU A 66 -7.51 8.29 -18.30
N ARG A 67 -7.14 8.64 -17.06
CA ARG A 67 -5.83 8.30 -16.50
C ARG A 67 -5.62 6.80 -16.35
N ALA A 68 -6.64 6.07 -15.92
CA ALA A 68 -6.58 4.61 -15.83
C ALA A 68 -6.61 3.92 -17.20
N GLY A 69 -6.85 4.64 -18.30
CA GLY A 69 -6.99 4.07 -19.65
C GLY A 69 -8.22 3.17 -19.78
N PHE A 70 -9.33 3.54 -19.15
CA PHE A 70 -10.59 2.79 -19.14
C PHE A 70 -11.79 3.69 -19.48
N THR A 71 -12.94 3.06 -19.76
CA THR A 71 -14.19 3.77 -20.02
C THR A 71 -14.98 4.00 -18.74
N ARG A 72 -15.95 4.91 -18.78
CA ARG A 72 -16.93 5.09 -17.69
C ARG A 72 -17.68 3.81 -17.35
N GLY A 73 -18.00 2.98 -18.35
CA GLY A 73 -18.66 1.69 -18.13
C GLY A 73 -17.80 0.75 -17.28
N ALA A 74 -16.47 0.75 -17.50
CA ALA A 74 -15.54 0.00 -16.66
C ALA A 74 -15.49 0.51 -15.22
N PHE A 75 -15.57 1.83 -15.01
CA PHE A 75 -15.72 2.41 -13.68
C PHE A 75 -17.00 1.93 -12.99
N TYR A 76 -18.17 2.12 -13.62
CA TYR A 76 -19.45 1.76 -13.03
C TYR A 76 -19.65 0.24 -12.85
N SER A 77 -18.85 -0.58 -13.53
CA SER A 77 -18.79 -2.01 -13.26
C SER A 77 -18.06 -2.36 -11.96
N ASN A 78 -17.21 -1.47 -11.43
CA ASN A 78 -16.37 -1.67 -10.23
C ASN A 78 -16.77 -0.80 -9.04
N PHE A 79 -17.33 0.39 -9.27
CA PHE A 79 -17.69 1.38 -8.25
C PHE A 79 -18.97 2.10 -8.66
N SER A 80 -19.90 2.25 -7.74
CA SER A 80 -21.17 2.93 -7.97
C SER A 80 -21.01 4.45 -7.91
N THR A 81 -20.13 4.94 -7.05
CA THR A 81 -19.88 6.37 -6.83
C THR A 81 -18.39 6.70 -6.65
N LYS A 82 -18.05 8.00 -6.66
CA LYS A 82 -16.69 8.48 -6.38
C LYS A 82 -16.33 8.26 -4.91
N GLU A 83 -17.30 8.36 -4.01
CA GLU A 83 -17.14 8.10 -2.58
C GLU A 83 -16.83 6.61 -2.33
N GLU A 84 -17.50 5.69 -3.04
CA GLU A 84 -17.18 4.25 -2.97
C GLU A 84 -15.76 3.97 -3.45
N LEU A 85 -15.35 4.57 -4.58
CA LEU A 85 -13.96 4.51 -5.07
C LEU A 85 -12.99 5.03 -4.01
N PHE A 86 -13.34 6.14 -3.37
CA PHE A 86 -12.50 6.79 -2.37
C PHE A 86 -12.30 5.89 -1.13
N PHE A 87 -13.37 5.34 -0.55
CA PHE A 87 -13.24 4.46 0.61
C PHE A 87 -12.45 3.18 0.27
N ALA A 88 -12.65 2.64 -0.93
CA ALA A 88 -11.87 1.50 -1.41
C ALA A 88 -10.38 1.83 -1.58
N LEU A 89 -10.06 3.04 -2.06
CA LEU A 89 -8.67 3.51 -2.16
C LEU A 89 -8.04 3.58 -0.77
N MET A 90 -8.74 4.20 0.17
CA MET A 90 -8.28 4.28 1.55
C MET A 90 -8.03 2.88 2.11
N GLU A 91 -8.99 1.96 2.01
CA GLU A 91 -8.86 0.58 2.48
C GLU A 91 -7.62 -0.12 1.89
N ARG A 92 -7.42 -0.05 0.58
CA ARG A 92 -6.23 -0.59 -0.11
C ARG A 92 -4.93 0.03 0.40
N GLU A 93 -4.89 1.36 0.57
CA GLU A 93 -3.71 2.08 1.07
C GLU A 93 -3.37 1.75 2.53
N HIS A 94 -4.39 1.50 3.35
CA HIS A 94 -4.22 1.07 4.73
C HIS A 94 -3.77 -0.39 4.83
N GLU A 95 -4.30 -1.29 4.01
CA GLU A 95 -3.85 -2.68 3.95
C GLU A 95 -2.36 -2.79 3.57
N LEU A 96 -1.92 -1.98 2.61
CA LEU A 96 -0.51 -1.89 2.24
C LEU A 96 0.36 -1.36 3.40
N ARG A 97 -0.10 -0.33 4.10
CA ARG A 97 0.60 0.23 5.27
C ARG A 97 0.66 -0.76 6.44
N LEU A 98 -0.42 -1.50 6.71
CA LEU A 98 -0.44 -2.54 7.74
C LEU A 98 0.55 -3.65 7.41
N SER A 99 0.51 -4.15 6.18
CA SER A 99 1.42 -5.21 5.73
C SER A 99 2.88 -4.76 5.81
N SER A 100 3.17 -3.53 5.34
CA SER A 100 4.52 -2.97 5.43
C SER A 100 4.97 -2.74 6.86
N LEU A 101 4.10 -2.28 7.75
CA LEU A 101 4.44 -2.10 9.16
C LEU A 101 4.76 -3.45 9.82
N ASP A 102 3.96 -4.48 9.53
CA ASP A 102 4.18 -5.82 10.06
C ASP A 102 5.53 -6.38 9.62
N GLU A 103 5.83 -6.29 8.32
CA GLU A 103 7.12 -6.70 7.75
C GLU A 103 8.29 -5.94 8.37
N GLN A 104 8.17 -4.62 8.54
CA GLN A 104 9.20 -3.80 9.16
C GLN A 104 9.42 -4.17 10.63
N VAL A 105 8.35 -4.34 11.41
CA VAL A 105 8.44 -4.76 12.81
C VAL A 105 9.11 -6.13 12.92
N ASP A 106 8.79 -7.07 12.02
CA ASP A 106 9.43 -8.36 12.00
C ASP A 106 10.90 -8.30 11.57
N ALA A 107 11.27 -7.39 10.67
CA ALA A 107 12.66 -7.14 10.27
C ALA A 107 13.51 -6.52 11.39
N LEU A 108 12.89 -5.78 12.32
CA LEU A 108 13.56 -5.20 13.50
C LEU A 108 13.84 -6.22 14.60
N ARG A 109 13.18 -7.38 14.58
CA ARG A 109 13.32 -8.44 15.60
C ARG A 109 14.76 -8.74 16.04
N PRO A 110 15.71 -9.07 15.14
CA PRO A 110 17.08 -9.38 15.57
C PRO A 110 17.78 -8.18 16.25
N GLN A 111 17.45 -6.96 15.84
CA GLN A 111 18.03 -5.74 16.44
C GLN A 111 17.48 -5.51 17.84
N LEU A 112 16.16 -5.70 18.04
CA LEU A 112 15.51 -5.54 19.34
C LEU A 112 15.94 -6.63 20.33
N GLU A 113 16.11 -7.88 19.86
CA GLU A 113 16.55 -9.01 20.68
C GLU A 113 18.04 -8.93 21.06
N ALA A 114 18.88 -8.40 20.16
CA ALA A 114 20.32 -8.24 20.43
C ALA A 114 20.66 -6.97 21.21
N ALA A 115 19.75 -6.00 21.28
CA ALA A 115 19.97 -4.74 21.97
C ALA A 115 20.13 -4.94 23.47
N VAL A 116 21.12 -4.26 24.06
CA VAL A 116 21.21 -4.12 25.52
C VAL A 116 20.06 -3.21 25.95
N GLN A 117 19.11 -3.76 26.68
CA GLN A 117 17.98 -2.99 27.19
C GLN A 117 18.39 -2.14 28.40
N PRO A 118 17.88 -0.90 28.52
CA PRO A 118 16.90 -0.24 27.65
C PRO A 118 17.52 0.38 26.39
N LEU A 119 16.77 0.40 25.28
CA LEU A 119 17.10 1.20 24.09
C LEU A 119 17.27 2.69 24.43
N ASP A 120 18.25 3.35 23.81
CA ASP A 120 18.45 4.79 23.98
C ASP A 120 17.43 5.62 23.17
N GLU A 121 17.24 6.88 23.58
CA GLU A 121 16.28 7.81 22.94
C GLU A 121 16.55 7.99 21.43
N PRO A 122 17.79 8.20 20.96
CA PRO A 122 18.06 8.34 19.53
C PRO A 122 17.66 7.10 18.72
N THR A 123 17.93 5.90 19.22
CA THR A 123 17.55 4.65 18.55
C THR A 123 16.04 4.52 18.47
N ILE A 124 15.31 4.79 19.56
CA ILE A 124 13.85 4.74 19.58
C ILE A 124 13.27 5.72 18.55
N GLY A 125 13.75 6.96 18.53
CA GLY A 125 13.30 7.97 17.58
C GLY A 125 13.50 7.55 16.13
N ALA A 126 14.70 7.07 15.81
CA ALA A 126 15.03 6.62 14.47
C ALA A 126 14.16 5.43 14.03
N LEU A 127 13.93 4.45 14.92
CA LEU A 127 13.07 3.31 14.64
C LEU A 127 11.62 3.73 14.41
N VAL A 128 11.05 4.55 15.29
CA VAL A 128 9.66 5.01 15.19
C VAL A 128 9.47 5.85 13.92
N LEU A 129 10.41 6.77 13.63
CA LEU A 129 10.35 7.57 12.42
C LEU A 129 10.47 6.72 11.15
N ALA A 130 11.34 5.70 11.14
CA ALA A 130 11.47 4.77 10.02
C ALA A 130 10.15 3.99 9.79
N LEU A 131 9.55 3.47 10.86
CA LEU A 131 8.26 2.76 10.81
C LEU A 131 7.13 3.66 10.29
N MET A 132 7.09 4.92 10.73
CA MET A 132 6.07 5.89 10.30
C MET A 132 6.24 6.32 8.83
N ARG A 133 7.49 6.50 8.37
CA ARG A 133 7.76 6.84 6.97
C ARG A 133 7.39 5.68 6.05
N GLY A 134 7.86 4.46 6.36
CA GLY A 134 7.71 3.32 5.48
C GLY A 134 8.17 3.57 4.04
N PRO A 135 7.86 2.67 3.10
CA PRO A 135 8.20 2.81 1.68
C PRO A 135 7.14 3.60 0.89
N PHE A 136 6.53 4.63 1.49
CA PHE A 136 5.37 5.33 0.90
C PHE A 136 5.66 6.79 0.58
N ASP A 137 4.93 7.32 -0.41
CA ASP A 137 4.81 8.76 -0.60
C ASP A 137 3.88 9.34 0.48
N ASN A 138 4.49 9.80 1.56
CA ASN A 138 3.79 10.39 2.69
C ASN A 138 3.20 11.76 2.35
N ARG A 139 3.82 12.51 1.43
CA ARG A 139 3.29 13.81 0.99
C ARG A 139 1.99 13.61 0.23
N GLN A 140 1.96 12.70 -0.73
CA GLN A 140 0.75 12.37 -1.49
C GLN A 140 -0.35 11.87 -0.56
N TRP A 141 0.00 11.00 0.38
CA TRP A 141 -0.93 10.49 1.38
C TRP A 141 -1.53 11.61 2.26
N CYS A 142 -0.70 12.54 2.72
CA CYS A 142 -1.13 13.70 3.49
C CYS A 142 -2.15 14.55 2.72
N LEU A 143 -1.97 14.75 1.42
CA LEU A 143 -2.90 15.51 0.59
C LEU A 143 -4.24 14.79 0.45
N VAL A 144 -4.22 13.50 0.08
CA VAL A 144 -5.43 12.70 -0.15
C VAL A 144 -6.25 12.54 1.13
N THR A 145 -5.59 12.27 2.25
CA THR A 145 -6.28 12.18 3.56
C THR A 145 -6.82 13.52 4.03
N GLY A 146 -6.11 14.62 3.77
CA GLY A 146 -6.57 15.98 4.07
C GLY A 146 -7.83 16.36 3.29
N GLU A 147 -7.87 16.08 1.99
CA GLU A 147 -9.04 16.29 1.13
C GLU A 147 -10.26 15.52 1.65
N PHE A 148 -10.04 14.30 2.15
CA PHE A 148 -11.13 13.51 2.67
C PHE A 148 -11.62 13.94 4.03
N ALA A 149 -10.71 14.34 4.91
CA ALA A 149 -11.09 14.98 6.16
C ALA A 149 -11.95 16.21 5.88
N LEU A 150 -11.59 17.03 4.88
CA LEU A 150 -12.39 18.18 4.44
C LEU A 150 -13.76 17.77 3.90
N LEU A 151 -13.85 16.71 3.11
CA LEU A 151 -15.13 16.17 2.64
C LEU A 151 -16.01 15.69 3.81
N ALA A 152 -15.46 14.87 4.70
CA ALA A 152 -16.15 14.33 5.87
C ALA A 152 -16.59 15.41 6.85
N MET A 153 -15.81 16.50 7.00
CA MET A 153 -16.20 17.66 7.83
C MET A 153 -17.35 18.46 7.21
N ARG A 154 -17.53 18.42 5.89
CA ARG A 154 -18.59 19.14 5.16
C ARG A 154 -19.85 18.31 4.98
N ASP A 155 -19.73 16.99 4.91
CA ASP A 155 -20.84 16.07 4.68
C ASP A 155 -21.02 15.10 5.87
N PRO A 156 -22.04 15.31 6.72
CA PRO A 156 -22.34 14.43 7.84
C PRO A 156 -22.57 12.97 7.45
N SER A 157 -23.06 12.70 6.23
CA SER A 157 -23.29 11.33 5.75
C SER A 157 -21.99 10.56 5.52
N VAL A 158 -20.91 11.25 5.17
CA VAL A 158 -19.56 10.69 4.99
C VAL A 158 -18.82 10.60 6.33
N SER A 159 -19.09 11.54 7.25
CA SER A 159 -18.38 11.65 8.53
C SER A 159 -18.40 10.37 9.37
N THR A 160 -19.57 9.73 9.50
CA THR A 160 -19.75 8.52 10.32
C THR A 160 -18.89 7.37 9.79
N GLU A 161 -18.93 7.14 8.48
CA GLU A 161 -18.16 6.06 7.86
C GLU A 161 -16.66 6.35 7.88
N PHE A 162 -16.25 7.62 7.70
CA PHE A 162 -14.84 8.00 7.81
C PHE A 162 -14.27 7.78 9.21
N LEU A 163 -15.01 8.16 10.26
CA LEU A 163 -14.58 7.94 11.64
C LEU A 163 -14.50 6.45 11.96
N ALA A 164 -15.53 5.67 11.59
CA ALA A 164 -15.53 4.23 11.77
C ALA A 164 -14.36 3.56 11.05
N TYR A 165 -14.07 3.99 9.82
CA TYR A 165 -12.94 3.53 9.03
C TYR A 165 -11.59 3.82 9.72
N ARG A 166 -11.40 5.04 10.23
CA ARG A 166 -10.18 5.43 10.96
C ARG A 166 -9.98 4.58 12.22
N ASP A 167 -11.05 4.29 12.93
CA ASP A 167 -11.00 3.48 14.15
C ASP A 167 -10.73 2.00 13.84
N ARG A 168 -11.29 1.45 12.75
CA ARG A 168 -10.96 0.10 12.27
C ARG A 168 -9.48 -0.01 11.95
N PHE A 169 -8.91 0.94 11.21
CA PHE A 169 -7.49 0.94 10.89
C PHE A 169 -6.61 0.99 12.14
N ARG A 170 -6.92 1.89 13.08
CA ARG A 170 -6.17 1.99 14.33
C ARG A 170 -6.24 0.69 15.13
N SER A 171 -7.40 0.04 15.16
CA SER A 171 -7.59 -1.26 15.80
C SER A 171 -6.69 -2.35 15.17
N SER A 172 -6.50 -2.31 13.85
CA SER A 172 -5.60 -3.26 13.16
C SER A 172 -4.11 -3.03 13.47
N LEU A 173 -3.71 -1.82 13.88
CA LEU A 173 -2.32 -1.52 14.27
C LEU A 173 -1.96 -2.08 15.65
N VAL A 174 -2.93 -2.15 16.56
CA VAL A 174 -2.77 -2.60 17.97
C VAL A 174 -1.95 -3.91 18.08
N PRO A 175 -2.30 -5.02 17.41
CA PRO A 175 -1.56 -6.26 17.56
C PRO A 175 -0.12 -6.18 17.04
N ILE A 176 0.14 -5.40 15.99
CA ILE A 176 1.49 -5.23 15.42
C ILE A 176 2.36 -4.45 16.41
N VAL A 177 1.81 -3.38 16.98
CA VAL A 177 2.53 -2.50 17.91
C VAL A 177 2.80 -3.19 19.24
N HIS A 178 1.83 -3.96 19.77
CA HIS A 178 2.08 -4.78 20.97
C HIS A 178 3.26 -5.73 20.76
N ARG A 179 3.32 -6.45 19.63
CA ARG A 179 4.48 -7.31 19.33
C ARG A 179 5.80 -6.54 19.27
N ALA A 180 5.80 -5.31 18.77
CA ALA A 180 7.01 -4.48 18.74
C ALA A 180 7.45 -4.07 20.16
N LEU A 181 6.49 -3.65 20.99
CA LEU A 181 6.73 -3.23 22.37
C LEU A 181 7.18 -4.39 23.28
N ASP A 182 6.52 -5.55 23.18
CA ASP A 182 6.89 -6.74 23.95
C ASP A 182 8.35 -7.14 23.67
N ARG A 183 8.77 -7.10 22.40
CA ARG A 183 10.17 -7.38 22.01
C ARG A 183 11.14 -6.31 22.49
N ALA A 184 10.69 -5.07 22.63
CA ALA A 184 11.48 -4.00 23.23
C ALA A 184 11.47 -4.05 24.77
N GLY A 185 10.75 -4.98 25.40
CA GLY A 185 10.60 -5.06 26.86
C GLY A 185 9.86 -3.85 27.44
N ARG A 186 8.88 -3.33 26.70
CA ARG A 186 8.10 -2.15 27.08
C ARG A 186 6.60 -2.43 26.94
N GLU A 187 5.81 -1.61 27.62
CA GLU A 187 4.37 -1.58 27.46
C GLU A 187 3.87 -0.14 27.52
N PHE A 188 2.69 0.13 26.93
CA PHE A 188 2.06 1.44 27.04
C PHE A 188 1.53 1.68 28.46
N VAL A 189 1.66 2.93 28.92
CA VAL A 189 1.11 3.41 30.21
C VAL A 189 -0.39 3.72 30.07
N LEU A 190 -0.83 4.05 28.85
CA LEU A 190 -2.21 4.34 28.49
C LEU A 190 -2.83 3.18 27.70
N GLU A 191 -4.13 3.28 27.42
CA GLU A 191 -4.78 2.42 26.45
C GLU A 191 -4.09 2.55 25.08
N THR A 192 -3.82 1.41 24.43
CA THR A 192 -2.98 1.32 23.23
C THR A 192 -3.47 2.19 22.08
N GLN A 193 -4.78 2.24 21.81
CA GLN A 193 -5.31 3.07 20.74
C GLN A 193 -5.11 4.56 21.04
N GLN A 194 -5.26 4.99 22.30
CA GLN A 194 -4.98 6.38 22.69
C GLN A 194 -3.50 6.73 22.54
N ALA A 195 -2.60 5.85 22.97
CA ALA A 195 -1.16 6.07 22.80
C ALA A 195 -0.79 6.15 21.31
N LEU A 196 -1.32 5.26 20.48
CA LEU A 196 -1.14 5.30 19.03
C LEU A 196 -1.66 6.59 18.43
N GLN A 197 -2.87 7.02 18.81
CA GLN A 197 -3.43 8.28 18.34
C GLN A 197 -2.50 9.47 18.65
N MET A 198 -1.92 9.53 19.84
CA MET A 198 -1.02 10.62 20.22
C MET A 198 0.27 10.59 19.39
N ILE A 199 0.89 9.41 19.22
CA ILE A 199 2.13 9.27 18.44
C ILE A 199 1.88 9.58 16.96
N THR A 200 0.79 9.07 16.37
CA THR A 200 0.44 9.35 14.98
C THR A 200 0.08 10.81 14.77
N ALA A 201 -0.61 11.46 15.71
CA ALA A 201 -0.96 12.87 15.60
C ALA A 201 0.28 13.77 15.55
N VAL A 202 1.34 13.46 16.32
CA VAL A 202 2.62 14.18 16.26
C VAL A 202 3.27 14.03 14.88
N TYR A 203 3.30 12.81 14.33
CA TYR A 203 3.86 12.57 13.01
C TYR A 203 3.04 13.26 11.89
N GLU A 204 1.71 13.12 11.92
CA GLU A 204 0.80 13.73 10.94
C GLU A 204 0.90 15.26 10.94
N ASP A 205 1.00 15.88 12.12
CA ASP A 205 1.14 17.33 12.23
C ASP A 205 2.48 17.83 11.66
N ALA A 206 3.57 17.13 11.96
CA ALA A 206 4.89 17.44 11.41
C ALA A 206 4.94 17.23 9.89
N LEU A 207 4.34 16.14 9.38
CA LEU A 207 4.23 15.86 7.96
C LEU A 207 3.44 16.95 7.23
N ARG A 208 2.27 17.34 7.76
CA ARG A 208 1.47 18.42 7.22
C ARG A 208 2.23 19.74 7.20
N SER A 209 2.96 20.06 8.28
CA SER A 209 3.78 21.26 8.38
C SER A 209 4.90 21.28 7.33
N ALA A 210 5.59 20.15 7.12
CA ALA A 210 6.59 19.99 6.08
C ALA A 210 6.00 20.21 4.67
N VAL A 211 4.85 19.59 4.38
CA VAL A 211 4.14 19.77 3.10
C VAL A 211 3.75 21.24 2.87
N LEU A 212 3.26 21.93 3.91
CA LEU A 212 2.94 23.36 3.85
C LEU A 212 4.17 24.24 3.63
N ALA A 213 5.33 23.84 4.16
CA ALA A 213 6.61 24.50 3.93
C ALA A 213 7.23 24.17 2.56
N GLY A 214 6.58 23.31 1.75
CA GLY A 214 7.10 22.87 0.46
C GLY A 214 8.26 21.88 0.57
N GLN A 215 8.39 21.19 1.70
CA GLN A 215 9.41 20.18 1.94
C GLN A 215 8.89 18.78 1.62
N ASP A 216 9.76 17.91 1.12
CA ASP A 216 9.43 16.53 0.77
C ASP A 216 9.54 15.56 1.97
N ALA A 217 10.17 16.00 3.06
CA ALA A 217 10.40 15.18 4.25
C ALA A 217 10.18 15.98 5.53
N VAL A 218 9.75 15.26 6.56
CA VAL A 218 9.69 15.76 7.94
C VAL A 218 11.08 16.07 8.49
N ASP A 219 11.15 17.09 9.35
CA ASP A 219 12.36 17.57 10.03
C ASP A 219 13.08 16.43 10.80
N GLU A 220 14.41 16.51 10.86
CA GLU A 220 15.25 15.63 11.68
C GLU A 220 14.90 15.74 13.16
N GLU A 221 14.48 16.93 13.64
CA GLU A 221 14.04 17.14 15.02
C GLU A 221 12.82 16.29 15.42
N LEU A 222 12.01 15.86 14.44
CA LEU A 222 10.84 15.02 14.69
C LEU A 222 11.22 13.67 15.30
N SER A 223 12.37 13.11 14.93
CA SER A 223 12.86 11.84 15.49
C SER A 223 12.96 11.91 17.02
N GLY A 224 13.58 12.98 17.54
CA GLY A 224 13.69 13.20 18.98
C GLY A 224 12.33 13.44 19.65
N THR A 225 11.41 14.14 18.98
CA THR A 225 10.06 14.38 19.51
C THR A 225 9.24 13.09 19.58
N LEU A 226 9.30 12.24 18.56
CA LEU A 226 8.68 10.92 18.55
C LEU A 226 9.30 10.01 19.62
N ALA A 227 10.62 10.04 19.79
CA ALA A 227 11.30 9.28 20.83
C ALA A 227 10.78 9.64 22.23
N ARG A 228 10.73 10.93 22.56
CA ARG A 228 10.18 11.41 23.84
C ARG A 228 8.71 11.05 24.00
N ALA A 229 7.90 11.17 22.96
CA ALA A 229 6.50 10.77 23.00
C ALA A 229 6.38 9.28 23.36
N VAL A 230 7.13 8.40 22.68
CA VAL A 230 7.13 6.96 22.97
C VAL A 230 7.64 6.68 24.39
N LEU A 231 8.72 7.32 24.83
CA LEU A 231 9.28 7.12 26.16
C LEU A 231 8.34 7.59 27.29
N VAL A 232 7.58 8.66 27.08
CA VAL A 232 6.56 9.13 28.04
C VAL A 232 5.35 8.21 28.06
N LEU A 233 4.96 7.70 26.89
CA LEU A 233 3.77 6.85 26.74
C LEU A 233 4.03 5.39 27.08
N THR A 234 5.27 4.97 27.29
CA THR A 234 5.64 3.58 27.58
C THR A 234 6.50 3.46 28.82
N ARG A 235 6.42 2.32 29.51
CA ARG A 235 7.31 1.95 30.61
C ARG A 235 7.98 0.60 30.33
N PRO A 236 9.13 0.29 30.96
CA PRO A 236 9.67 -1.06 30.92
C PRO A 236 8.65 -2.05 31.48
N THR A 237 8.56 -3.24 30.88
CA THR A 237 7.77 -4.34 31.42
C THR A 237 8.50 -4.88 32.65
N ASP A 238 7.83 -4.97 33.80
CA ASP A 238 8.41 -5.55 35.01
C ASP A 238 8.73 -7.03 34.74
N ALA A 239 9.98 -7.44 34.98
CA ALA A 239 10.48 -8.80 34.77
C ALA A 239 9.97 -9.80 35.82
#